data_AF-A0A1R1Y9Z4-F1
#
_entry.id   AF-A0A1R1Y9Z4-F1
#
_cell.length_a   1.000
_cell.length_b   1.000
_cell.length_c   1.000
_cell.angle_alpha   90.00
_cell.angle_beta   90.00
_cell.angle_gamma   90.00
#
_symmetry.space_group_name_H-M   'P 1'
#
loop_
_entity.id
_entity.type
_entity.pdbx_description
1 polymer ?
#
loop_
_entity_poly.entity_id
_entity_poly.type
_entity_poly.pdbx_seq_one_letter_code
_entity_poly.pdbx_strand_id
1 'polypeptide(L)'
;MGVPYCIVKGKARLGTLVHNKTATAVAFTDVRDEDKQSLAALVSAVNENFSAKTDEIRRTWGGNVMGIKSRTAAIKKQKNLEKDMIKA
;
A
#
# COMPACT_ATOMS: atom_id res chain seq x y z
N MET A 1 -1.86 -18.12 -12.81
CA MET A 1 -3.03 -18.06 -11.91
C MET A 1 -3.42 -16.59 -11.75
N GLY A 2 -4.34 -16.08 -12.57
CA GLY A 2 -4.80 -14.68 -12.58
C GLY A 2 -5.83 -14.37 -11.49
N VAL A 3 -5.57 -14.83 -10.27
CA VAL A 3 -6.49 -14.67 -9.13
C VAL A 3 -6.26 -13.28 -8.51
N PRO A 4 -7.29 -12.44 -8.36
CA PRO A 4 -7.17 -11.13 -7.71
C PRO A 4 -6.73 -11.28 -6.25
N TYR A 5 -5.76 -10.48 -5.82
CA TYR A 5 -5.27 -10.48 -4.44
C TYR A 5 -5.03 -9.06 -3.93
N CYS A 6 -5.20 -8.87 -2.63
CA CYS A 6 -4.86 -7.62 -1.95
C CYS A 6 -4.09 -7.89 -0.65
N ILE A 7 -3.27 -6.92 -0.24
CA ILE A 7 -2.53 -6.97 1.02
C ILE A 7 -3.23 -6.07 2.03
N VAL A 8 -3.81 -6.67 3.06
CA VAL A 8 -4.49 -5.95 4.14
C VAL A 8 -3.55 -5.76 5.33
N LYS A 9 -3.59 -4.57 5.95
CA LYS A 9 -2.81 -4.29 7.16
C LYS A 9 -3.43 -4.97 8.38
N GLY A 10 -2.66 -5.90 8.97
CA GLY A 10 -2.93 -6.52 10.27
C GLY A 10 -3.61 -7.89 10.21
N LYS A 11 -2.87 -8.95 10.57
CA LYS A 11 -3.39 -10.34 10.64
C LYS A 11 -4.52 -10.55 11.66
N ALA A 12 -4.59 -9.70 12.68
CA ALA A 12 -5.66 -9.73 13.67
C ALA A 12 -7.00 -9.32 13.05
N ARG A 13 -7.01 -8.31 12.16
CA ARG A 13 -8.23 -7.86 11.47
C ARG A 13 -8.81 -8.94 10.56
N LEU A 14 -7.93 -9.67 9.86
CA LEU A 14 -8.32 -10.84 9.08
C LEU A 14 -8.85 -11.95 9.98
N GLY A 15 -8.28 -12.13 11.18
CA GLY A 15 -8.79 -13.07 12.17
C GLY A 15 -10.22 -12.76 12.59
N THR A 16 -10.52 -11.49 12.90
CA THR A 16 -11.86 -11.04 13.31
C THR A 16 -12.94 -11.38 12.28
N LEU A 17 -12.61 -11.31 10.98
CA LEU A 17 -13.53 -11.65 9.88
C LEU A 17 -13.97 -13.13 9.92
N VAL A 18 -13.08 -14.03 10.31
CA VAL A 18 -13.31 -15.49 10.33
C VAL A 18 -13.52 -16.02 11.76
N HIS A 19 -13.82 -15.12 12.72
CA HIS A 19 -14.00 -15.44 14.14
C HIS A 19 -12.81 -16.13 14.82
N ASN A 20 -11.59 -15.89 14.33
CA ASN A 20 -10.35 -16.39 14.91
C ASN A 20 -9.52 -15.26 15.52
N LYS A 21 -8.60 -15.60 16.44
CA LYS A 21 -7.68 -14.62 17.03
C LYS A 21 -6.78 -13.94 15.98
N THR A 22 -6.33 -14.72 14.99
CA THR A 22 -5.49 -14.24 13.89
C THR A 22 -5.69 -15.10 12.64
N ALA A 23 -5.63 -14.50 11.46
CA ALA A 23 -5.55 -15.20 10.17
C ALA A 23 -4.46 -14.55 9.30
N THR A 24 -3.65 -15.36 8.62
CA THR A 24 -2.57 -14.88 7.74
C THR A 24 -3.06 -14.59 6.33
N ALA A 25 -4.00 -15.40 5.82
CA ALA A 25 -4.65 -15.23 4.54
C ALA A 25 -6.11 -15.69 4.64
N VAL A 26 -6.99 -15.07 3.84
CA VAL A 26 -8.40 -15.43 3.70
C VAL A 26 -8.72 -15.41 2.22
N ALA A 27 -9.54 -16.37 1.77
CA ALA A 27 -9.98 -16.49 0.39
C ALA A 27 -11.50 -16.62 0.34
N PHE A 28 -12.12 -15.90 -0.60
CA PHE A 28 -13.52 -16.11 -0.95
C PHE A 28 -13.59 -17.25 -1.96
N THR A 29 -14.31 -18.32 -1.63
CA THR A 29 -14.54 -19.46 -2.53
C THR A 29 -15.86 -19.35 -3.28
N ASP A 30 -16.88 -18.82 -2.60
CA ASP A 30 -18.21 -18.62 -3.14
C ASP A 30 -18.84 -17.39 -2.46
N VAL A 31 -19.76 -16.75 -3.16
CA VAL A 31 -20.43 -15.52 -2.73
C VAL A 31 -21.90 -15.60 -3.14
N ARG A 32 -22.79 -15.14 -2.26
CA ARG A 32 -24.23 -15.11 -2.53
C ARG A 32 -24.54 -14.20 -3.71
N ASP A 33 -25.65 -14.46 -4.38
CA ASP A 33 -26.01 -13.74 -5.61
C ASP A 33 -26.18 -12.23 -5.38
N GLU A 34 -26.71 -11.84 -4.22
CA GLU A 34 -26.90 -10.44 -3.82
C GLU A 34 -25.57 -9.65 -3.70
N ASP A 35 -24.47 -10.33 -3.37
CA ASP A 35 -23.18 -9.69 -3.10
C ASP A 35 -22.23 -9.68 -4.32
N LYS A 36 -22.61 -10.34 -5.42
CA LYS A 36 -21.77 -10.47 -6.63
C LYS A 36 -21.36 -9.13 -7.21
N GLN A 37 -22.27 -8.16 -7.25
CA GLN A 37 -21.97 -6.83 -7.80
C GLN A 37 -20.99 -6.05 -6.92
N SER A 38 -21.17 -6.12 -5.60
CA SER A 38 -20.26 -5.50 -4.62
C SER A 38 -18.86 -6.11 -4.70
N LEU A 39 -18.77 -7.43 -4.85
CA LEU A 39 -17.50 -8.12 -5.04
C LEU A 39 -16.83 -7.72 -6.35
N ALA A 40 -17.57 -7.61 -7.46
CA ALA A 40 -17.03 -7.22 -8.75
C ALA A 40 -16.37 -5.83 -8.71
N ALA A 41 -17.02 -4.86 -8.06
CA ALA A 41 -16.46 -3.52 -7.85
C ALA A 41 -15.15 -3.59 -7.01
N LEU A 42 -15.13 -4.40 -5.96
CA LEU A 42 -13.95 -4.60 -5.12
C LEU A 42 -12.79 -5.24 -5.92
N VAL A 43 -13.08 -6.25 -6.73
CA VAL A 43 -12.09 -6.96 -7.56
C VAL A 43 -11.45 -6.01 -8.57
N SER A 44 -12.23 -5.11 -9.19
CA SER A 44 -11.69 -4.11 -10.12
C SER A 44 -10.67 -3.21 -9.43
N ALA A 45 -11.04 -2.62 -8.29
CA ALA A 45 -10.18 -1.73 -7.52
C ALA A 45 -8.91 -2.46 -7.03
N VAL A 46 -9.02 -3.72 -6.61
CA VAL A 46 -7.88 -4.53 -6.14
C VAL A 46 -6.91 -4.86 -7.27
N ASN A 47 -7.41 -5.26 -8.44
CA ASN A 47 -6.58 -5.64 -9.57
C ASN A 47 -5.76 -4.46 -10.10
N GLU A 48 -6.33 -3.26 -10.17
CA GLU A 48 -5.62 -2.04 -10.56
C GLU A 48 -4.46 -1.70 -9.60
N ASN A 49 -4.61 -2.00 -8.31
CA ASN A 49 -3.62 -1.64 -7.30
C ASN A 49 -2.52 -2.69 -7.10
N PHE A 50 -2.83 -3.99 -7.25
CA PHE A 50 -1.90 -5.08 -6.93
C PHE A 50 -1.52 -5.90 -8.16
N SER A 51 -2.49 -6.53 -8.83
CA SER A 51 -2.20 -7.40 -9.99
C SER A 51 -1.54 -6.63 -11.14
N ALA A 52 -2.07 -5.46 -11.52
CA ALA A 52 -1.52 -4.65 -12.61
C ALA A 52 -0.14 -4.04 -12.27
N LYS A 53 0.11 -3.73 -10.99
CA LYS A 53 1.35 -3.10 -10.51
C LYS A 53 2.38 -4.08 -9.98
N THR A 54 2.13 -5.39 -10.09
CA THR A 54 2.99 -6.42 -9.48
C THR A 54 4.46 -6.29 -9.92
N ASP A 55 4.68 -6.01 -11.21
CA ASP A 55 6.02 -5.91 -11.77
C ASP A 55 6.76 -4.64 -11.32
N GLU A 56 6.03 -3.51 -11.20
CA GLU A 56 6.54 -2.24 -10.66
C GLU A 56 6.92 -2.39 -9.18
N ILE A 57 6.01 -2.96 -8.39
CA ILE A 57 6.21 -3.18 -6.94
C ILE A 57 7.41 -4.10 -6.70
N ARG A 58 7.60 -5.13 -7.53
CA ARG A 58 8.72 -6.06 -7.40
C ARG A 58 10.07 -5.40 -7.71
N ARG A 59 10.12 -4.49 -8.68
CA ARG A 59 11.36 -3.81 -9.09
C ARG A 59 11.71 -2.62 -8.19
N THR A 60 10.72 -1.99 -7.59
CA THR A 60 10.93 -0.79 -6.77
C THR A 60 11.27 -1.18 -5.34
N TRP A 61 12.44 -0.75 -4.86
CA TRP A 61 12.82 -0.95 -3.46
C TRP A 61 12.31 0.21 -2.62
N GLY A 62 11.56 -0.11 -1.56
CA GLY A 62 11.14 0.87 -0.57
C GLY A 62 12.25 1.20 0.43
N GLY A 63 12.00 2.16 1.32
CA GLY A 63 12.94 2.60 2.34
C GLY A 63 13.57 3.94 2.01
N ASN A 64 14.74 4.22 2.59
CA ASN A 64 15.48 5.48 2.42
C ASN A 64 14.71 6.77 2.81
N VAL A 65 13.73 6.65 3.72
CA VAL A 65 13.01 7.81 4.25
C VAL A 65 13.79 8.37 5.43
N MET A 66 14.43 9.53 5.23
CA MET A 66 15.12 10.25 6.31
C MET A 66 14.15 10.60 7.45
N GLY A 67 14.63 10.48 8.69
CA GLY A 67 13.89 10.92 9.87
C GLY A 67 13.59 12.42 9.85
N ILE A 68 12.55 12.83 10.56
CA ILE A 68 12.04 14.22 10.55
C ILE A 68 13.14 15.24 10.87
N LYS A 69 13.97 15.00 11.90
CA LYS A 69 15.08 15.89 12.27
C LYS A 69 16.09 16.07 11.14
N SER A 70 16.46 14.98 10.46
CA SER A 70 17.42 15.00 9.35
C SER A 70 16.85 15.74 8.13
N ARG A 71 15.57 15.50 7.79
CA ARG A 71 14.87 16.23 6.72
C ARG A 71 14.83 17.74 6.98
N THR A 72 14.50 18.16 8.20
CA THR A 72 14.45 19.59 8.56
C THR A 72 15.83 20.26 8.44
N ALA A 73 16.90 19.58 8.88
CA ALA A 73 18.26 20.07 8.73
C ALA A 73 18.67 20.22 7.25
N ALA A 74 18.35 19.21 6.42
CA ALA A 74 18.61 19.25 4.99
C ALA A 74 17.85 20.40 4.30
N ILE A 75 16.56 20.58 4.61
CA ILE A 75 15.74 21.68 4.07
C ILE A 75 16.31 23.04 4.49
N LYS A 76 16.71 23.21 5.76
CA LYS A 76 17.33 24.47 6.23
C LYS A 76 18.63 24.76 5.48
N LYS A 77 19.46 23.74 5.26
CA LYS A 77 20.72 23.86 4.50
C LYS A 77 20.45 24.24 3.05
N GLN A 78 19.49 23.58 2.40
CA GLN A 78 19.07 23.87 1.02
C GLN A 78 18.61 25.32 0.87
N LYS A 79 17.74 25.78 1.80
CA LYS A 79 17.22 27.15 1.80
C LYS A 79 18.30 28.21 2.02
N ASN A 80 19.30 27.91 2.84
CA ASN A 80 20.43 28.82 3.03
C ASN A 80 21.28 28.91 1.76
N LEU A 81 21.61 27.76 1.14
CA LEU A 81 22.36 27.71 -0.12
C LEU A 81 21.64 28.48 -1.24
N GLU A 82 20.32 28.31 -1.35
CA GLU A 82 19.49 29.00 -2.33
C GLU A 82 19.49 30.53 -2.13
N LYS A 83 19.40 30.99 -0.87
CA LYS A 83 19.54 32.41 -0.54
C LYS A 83 20.90 32.98 -0.91
N ASP A 84 21.97 32.20 -0.69
CA ASP A 84 23.34 32.62 -0.99
C ASP A 84 23.56 32.68 -2.51
N MET A 85 22.96 31.76 -3.29
CA MET A 85 22.99 31.78 -4.75
C MET A 85 22.18 32.93 -5.37
N ILE A 86 21.03 33.29 -4.81
CA ILE A 86 20.19 34.41 -5.30
C ILE A 86 20.84 35.78 -5.02
N LYS A 87 21.70 35.86 -4.01
CA LYS A 87 22.41 37.09 -3.64
C LYS A 87 23.68 37.34 -4.46
N ALA A 88 24.18 36.33 -5.16
CA ALA A 88 25.30 36.45 -6.10
C ALA A 88 24.79 36.86 -7.48
#